data_AF-A0AAW2J4Y6-F1
#
_entry.id   AF-A0AAW2J4Y6-F1
#
_cell.length_a   1.000
_cell.length_b   1.000
_cell.length_c   1.000
_cell.angle_alpha   90.00
_cell.angle_beta   90.00
_cell.angle_gamma   90.00
#
_symmetry.space_group_name_H-M   'P 1'
#
loop_
_entity.id
_entity.type
_entity.pdbx_description
1 polymer ?
#
loop_
_entity_poly.entity_id
_entity_poly.type
_entity_poly.pdbx_seq_one_letter_code
_entity_poly.pdbx_strand_id
1 'polypeptide(L)'
;MMQASRTTHVFLIFVHFLVYQSLQVSSLDTLKPGDRLNSSSQLLSANGIFSLGFSALDDDNAYLTITHTNSIYFPVWIGNREQPASGGQDPFLTLDITGKLIIGHGINAGASIELYAGESSRKITNVSATLLDTGNLVVKEMSSSNGEVILWQSFDHPTDTLLPGMKLASTAGLEENGYSLHGSGLLIRPLELLLSNGIRM
;
A
#
# COMPACT_ATOMS: atom_id res chain seq x y z
N MET A 1 -3.47 -14.32 -52.61
CA MET A 1 -2.60 -13.47 -51.76
C MET A 1 -3.30 -12.82 -50.56
N MET A 2 -4.63 -12.57 -50.57
CA MET A 2 -5.33 -11.94 -49.44
C MET A 2 -5.50 -12.80 -48.17
N GLN A 3 -5.52 -14.14 -48.26
CA GLN A 3 -5.79 -15.02 -47.11
C GLN A 3 -4.59 -15.14 -46.15
N ALA A 4 -3.36 -15.21 -46.69
CA ALA A 4 -2.13 -15.31 -45.91
C ALA A 4 -1.87 -14.07 -45.04
N SER A 5 -2.19 -12.88 -45.55
CA SER A 5 -2.06 -11.61 -44.82
C SER A 5 -2.94 -11.57 -43.56
N ARG A 6 -4.19 -12.04 -43.65
CA ARG A 6 -5.13 -12.07 -42.51
C ARG A 6 -4.64 -13.01 -41.41
N THR A 7 -4.10 -14.17 -41.76
CA THR A 7 -3.54 -15.14 -40.80
C THR A 7 -2.33 -14.57 -40.05
N THR A 8 -1.45 -13.84 -40.74
CA THR A 8 -0.29 -13.18 -40.10
C THR A 8 -0.71 -12.11 -39.08
N HIS A 9 -1.76 -11.32 -39.38
CA HIS A 9 -2.23 -10.28 -38.46
C HIS A 9 -2.86 -10.88 -37.19
N VAL A 10 -3.65 -11.95 -37.34
CA VAL A 10 -4.24 -12.67 -36.19
C VAL A 10 -3.15 -13.26 -35.30
N PHE A 11 -2.11 -13.84 -35.91
CA PHE A 11 -0.95 -14.37 -35.18
C PHE A 11 -0.21 -13.28 -34.41
N LEU A 12 0.02 -12.11 -35.00
CA LEU A 12 0.69 -10.98 -34.32
C LEU A 12 -0.13 -10.43 -33.16
N ILE A 13 -1.45 -10.31 -33.29
CA ILE A 13 -2.35 -9.90 -32.19
C ILE A 13 -2.28 -10.92 -31.04
N PHE A 14 -2.31 -12.21 -31.36
CA PHE A 14 -2.21 -13.27 -30.36
C PHE A 14 -0.87 -13.26 -29.64
N VAL A 15 0.25 -13.07 -30.36
CA VAL A 15 1.58 -12.91 -29.75
C VAL A 15 1.63 -11.67 -28.87
N HIS A 16 1.07 -10.54 -29.31
CA HIS A 16 1.03 -9.32 -28.50
C HIS A 16 0.19 -9.50 -27.23
N PHE A 17 -0.93 -10.21 -27.32
CA PHE A 17 -1.76 -10.58 -26.17
C PHE A 17 -1.01 -11.52 -25.21
N LEU A 18 -0.30 -12.54 -25.72
CA LEU A 18 0.51 -13.43 -24.89
C LEU A 18 1.68 -12.70 -24.22
N VAL A 19 2.34 -11.78 -24.94
CA VAL A 19 3.38 -10.90 -24.38
C VAL A 19 2.78 -10.01 -23.28
N TYR A 20 1.61 -9.39 -23.53
CA TYR A 20 0.91 -8.57 -22.54
C TYR A 20 0.53 -9.36 -21.27
N GLN A 21 0.04 -10.58 -21.42
CA GLN A 21 -0.25 -11.47 -20.29
C GLN A 21 1.02 -11.90 -19.54
N SER A 22 2.13 -12.12 -20.25
CA SER A 22 3.42 -12.47 -19.64
C SER A 22 4.13 -11.29 -18.94
N LEU A 23 3.70 -10.05 -19.20
CA LEU A 23 4.21 -8.83 -18.55
C LEU A 23 3.50 -8.53 -17.23
N GLN A 24 2.48 -9.30 -16.85
CA GLN A 24 1.91 -9.26 -15.51
C GLN A 24 2.94 -9.88 -14.55
N VAL A 25 3.82 -9.04 -13.99
CA VAL A 25 4.66 -9.45 -12.86
C VAL A 25 3.70 -9.87 -11.74
N SER A 26 3.79 -11.12 -11.30
CA SER A 26 3.11 -11.59 -10.10
C SER A 26 3.66 -10.79 -8.91
N SER A 27 3.02 -9.67 -8.58
CA SER A 27 3.26 -8.97 -7.33
C SER A 27 2.71 -9.83 -6.19
N LEU A 28 3.54 -10.08 -5.18
CA LEU A 28 3.09 -10.73 -3.97
C LEU A 28 2.22 -9.75 -3.17
N ASP A 29 1.33 -10.28 -2.34
CA ASP A 29 0.60 -9.51 -1.32
C ASP A 29 1.41 -9.34 -0.03
N THR A 30 2.54 -10.05 0.06
CA THR A 30 3.25 -10.29 1.31
C THR A 30 4.75 -9.97 1.18
N LEU A 31 5.26 -9.24 2.17
CA LEU A 31 6.66 -8.93 2.41
C LEU A 31 7.17 -9.74 3.60
N LYS A 32 8.25 -10.51 3.42
CA LYS A 32 8.90 -11.30 4.48
C LYS A 32 10.18 -10.63 4.97
N PRO A 33 10.73 -11.06 6.13
CA PRO A 33 12.00 -10.54 6.60
C PRO A 33 13.12 -10.65 5.57
N GLY A 34 13.78 -9.51 5.30
CA GLY A 34 14.85 -9.40 4.31
C GLY A 34 14.39 -9.02 2.89
N ASP A 35 13.09 -9.09 2.61
CA ASP A 35 12.54 -8.59 1.35
C ASP A 35 12.56 -7.05 1.33
N ARG A 36 12.57 -6.49 0.12
CA ARG A 36 12.50 -5.03 -0.11
C ARG A 36 11.48 -4.73 -1.19
N LEU A 37 10.52 -3.89 -0.86
CA LEU A 37 9.65 -3.25 -1.84
C LEU A 37 10.26 -1.88 -2.17
N ASN A 38 10.76 -1.72 -3.39
CA ASN A 38 11.41 -0.50 -3.87
C ASN A 38 10.45 0.36 -4.71
N SER A 39 10.86 1.56 -5.11
CA SER A 39 10.00 2.51 -5.83
C SER A 39 9.44 2.02 -7.16
N SER A 40 10.02 0.98 -7.78
CA SER A 40 9.56 0.42 -9.06
C SER A 40 8.70 -0.83 -8.91
N SER A 41 8.42 -1.26 -7.68
CA SER A 41 7.60 -2.44 -7.38
C SER A 41 6.40 -2.09 -6.51
N GLN A 42 5.40 -2.96 -6.53
CA GLN A 42 4.21 -2.85 -5.69
C GLN A 42 3.85 -4.22 -5.13
N LEU A 43 3.21 -4.23 -3.95
CA LEU A 43 2.42 -5.37 -3.51
C LEU A 43 0.99 -5.17 -4.02
N LEU A 44 0.35 -6.26 -4.46
CA LEU A 44 -1.07 -6.27 -4.72
C LEU A 44 -1.74 -7.16 -3.69
N SER A 45 -2.85 -6.69 -3.13
CA SER A 45 -3.75 -7.54 -2.34
C SER A 45 -4.12 -8.81 -3.11
N ALA A 46 -4.54 -9.87 -2.40
CA ALA A 46 -4.76 -11.20 -2.99
C ALA A 46 -5.65 -11.20 -4.25
N ASN A 47 -6.67 -10.35 -4.30
CA ASN A 47 -7.57 -10.19 -5.45
C ASN A 47 -7.26 -8.97 -6.32
N GLY A 48 -6.15 -8.26 -6.07
CA GLY A 48 -5.72 -7.10 -6.83
C GLY A 48 -6.63 -5.88 -6.69
N ILE A 49 -7.33 -5.75 -5.55
CA ILE A 49 -8.24 -4.63 -5.27
C ILE A 49 -7.44 -3.40 -4.84
N PHE A 50 -6.46 -3.61 -3.97
CA PHE A 50 -5.55 -2.60 -3.48
C PHE A 50 -4.10 -2.89 -3.87
N SER A 51 -3.34 -1.83 -4.08
CA SER A 51 -1.89 -1.86 -4.24
C SER A 51 -1.20 -1.07 -3.15
N LEU A 52 -0.02 -1.54 -2.73
CA LEU A 52 0.91 -0.83 -1.86
C LEU A 52 2.19 -0.55 -2.65
N GLY A 53 2.61 0.72 -2.69
CA GLY A 53 3.83 1.12 -3.39
C GLY A 53 4.23 2.55 -3.08
N PHE A 54 5.38 2.99 -3.61
CA PHE A 54 5.83 4.37 -3.48
C PHE A 54 5.26 5.23 -4.60
N SER A 55 4.67 6.37 -4.24
CA SER A 55 4.11 7.37 -5.14
C SER A 55 4.71 8.74 -4.87
N ALA A 56 4.98 9.51 -5.93
CA ALA A 56 5.31 10.93 -5.81
C ALA A 56 4.01 11.74 -5.72
N LEU A 57 3.73 12.33 -4.55
CA LEU A 57 2.56 13.19 -4.35
C LEU A 57 2.91 14.68 -4.45
N ASP A 58 4.20 15.00 -4.51
CA ASP A 58 4.78 16.31 -4.75
C ASP A 58 6.12 16.15 -5.50
N ASP A 59 6.76 17.27 -5.86
CA ASP A 59 7.86 17.31 -6.84
C ASP A 59 9.18 16.65 -6.38
N ASP A 60 9.33 16.29 -5.10
CA ASP A 60 10.60 15.77 -4.58
C ASP A 60 10.47 14.60 -3.59
N ASN A 61 9.26 14.33 -3.10
CA ASN A 61 9.05 13.32 -2.06
C ASN A 61 8.40 12.05 -2.58
N ALA A 62 8.80 10.94 -1.99
CA ALA A 62 8.20 9.63 -2.12
C ALA A 62 7.38 9.30 -0.88
N TYR A 63 6.15 8.87 -1.13
CA TYR A 63 5.21 8.45 -0.11
C TYR A 63 4.87 6.98 -0.31
N LEU A 64 4.94 6.19 0.76
CA LEU A 64 4.39 4.85 0.78
C LEU A 64 2.87 4.96 0.85
N THR A 65 2.20 4.51 -0.20
CA THR A 65 0.77 4.68 -0.40
C THR A 65 0.07 3.34 -0.56
N ILE A 66 -1.13 3.23 0.00
CA ILE A 66 -2.12 2.22 -0.42
C ILE A 66 -3.12 2.90 -1.33
N THR A 67 -3.38 2.31 -2.50
CA THR A 67 -4.33 2.84 -3.48
C THR A 67 -5.26 1.74 -3.95
N HIS A 68 -6.45 2.11 -4.44
CA HIS A 68 -7.27 1.16 -5.18
C HIS A 68 -6.64 0.94 -6.56
N THR A 69 -6.48 -0.30 -7.00
CA THR A 69 -5.72 -0.62 -8.23
C THR A 69 -6.30 0.05 -9.48
N ASN A 70 -7.63 0.27 -9.52
CA ASN A 70 -8.31 0.98 -10.62
C ASN A 70 -8.31 2.52 -10.48
N SER A 71 -7.75 3.08 -9.41
CA SER A 71 -7.72 4.53 -9.14
C SER A 71 -6.50 4.93 -8.31
N ILE A 72 -5.39 5.16 -9.00
CA ILE A 72 -4.10 5.53 -8.39
C ILE A 72 -4.03 7.01 -7.94
N TYR A 73 -4.99 7.85 -8.32
CA TYR A 73 -4.96 9.29 -8.06
C TYR A 73 -5.24 9.66 -6.60
N PHE A 74 -5.87 8.78 -5.83
CA PHE A 74 -6.31 9.05 -4.48
C PHE A 74 -5.84 7.94 -3.54
N PRO A 75 -4.69 8.12 -2.87
CA PRO A 75 -4.25 7.16 -1.87
C PRO A 75 -5.25 7.10 -0.72
N VAL A 76 -5.65 5.88 -0.37
CA VAL A 76 -6.55 5.61 0.76
C VAL A 76 -5.80 5.55 2.08
N TRP A 77 -4.47 5.41 2.02
CA TRP A 77 -3.58 5.49 3.17
C TRP A 77 -2.19 5.97 2.73
N ILE A 78 -1.51 6.74 3.60
CA ILE A 78 -0.15 7.24 3.37
C ILE A 78 0.68 6.99 4.63
N GLY A 79 1.68 6.11 4.55
CA GLY A 79 2.42 5.65 5.74
C GLY A 79 3.37 6.68 6.35
N ASN A 80 4.00 7.48 5.51
CA ASN A 80 5.04 8.44 5.89
C ASN A 80 4.64 9.87 5.55
N ARG A 81 3.37 10.22 5.80
CA ARG A 81 2.85 11.57 5.53
C ARG A 81 3.62 12.65 6.29
N GLU A 82 3.84 12.45 7.59
CA GLU A 82 4.48 13.45 8.46
C GLU A 82 6.00 13.52 8.25
N GLN A 83 6.59 12.47 7.70
CA GLN A 83 8.03 12.38 7.42
C GLN A 83 8.23 11.84 5.99
N PRO A 84 8.07 12.68 4.96
CA PRO A 84 8.23 12.25 3.58
C PRO A 84 9.65 11.73 3.31
N ALA A 85 9.76 10.68 2.49
CA ALA A 85 11.05 10.19 2.03
C ALA A 85 11.49 11.04 0.82
N SER A 86 12.78 11.31 0.67
CA SER A 86 13.26 11.94 -0.57
C SER A 86 13.23 10.94 -1.73
N GLY A 87 12.57 11.31 -2.84
CA GLY A 87 12.41 10.44 -4.00
C GLY A 87 13.73 10.05 -4.68
N GLY A 88 14.73 10.93 -4.64
CA GLY A 88 16.07 10.68 -5.17
C GLY A 88 16.97 9.81 -4.28
N GLN A 89 16.48 9.35 -3.13
CA GLN A 89 17.24 8.53 -2.16
C GLN A 89 16.88 7.04 -2.23
N ASP A 90 16.24 6.59 -3.31
CA ASP A 90 15.85 5.19 -3.53
C ASP A 90 15.16 4.55 -2.31
N PRO A 91 14.02 5.10 -1.86
CA PRO A 91 13.32 4.57 -0.70
C PRO A 91 12.82 3.14 -0.95
N PHE A 92 12.82 2.34 0.11
CA PHE A 92 12.27 0.99 0.08
C PHE A 92 11.62 0.62 1.40
N LEU A 93 10.52 -0.12 1.35
CA LEU A 93 9.88 -0.71 2.51
C LEU A 93 10.53 -2.07 2.80
N THR A 94 10.86 -2.32 4.06
CA THR A 94 11.42 -3.61 4.50
C THR A 94 10.91 -3.99 5.88
N LEU A 95 10.86 -5.30 6.12
CA LEU A 95 10.49 -5.91 7.38
C LEU A 95 11.69 -6.70 7.92
N ASP A 96 11.89 -6.68 9.24
CA ASP A 96 12.90 -7.50 9.89
C ASP A 96 12.32 -8.65 10.73
N ILE A 97 13.22 -9.46 11.29
CA ILE A 97 12.88 -10.65 12.09
C ILE A 97 12.25 -10.33 13.46
N THR A 98 12.25 -9.06 13.88
CA THR A 98 11.56 -8.59 15.09
C THR A 98 10.17 -8.03 14.74
N GLY A 99 9.79 -8.06 13.47
CA GLY A 99 8.55 -7.45 12.99
C GLY A 99 8.66 -5.95 12.77
N LYS A 100 9.85 -5.36 12.90
CA LYS A 100 10.04 -3.93 12.68
C LYS A 100 9.85 -3.61 11.20
N LEU A 101 8.93 -2.68 10.91
CA LEU A 101 8.59 -2.24 9.57
C LEU A 101 9.08 -0.81 9.36
N ILE A 102 9.99 -0.62 8.40
CA ILE A 102 10.60 0.69 8.13
C ILE A 102 10.62 1.01 6.63
N ILE A 103 10.65 2.30 6.33
CA ILE A 103 11.10 2.82 5.04
C ILE A 103 12.58 3.14 5.18
N GLY A 104 13.41 2.32 4.53
CA GLY A 104 14.83 2.57 4.36
C GLY A 104 15.10 3.39 3.11
N HIS A 105 16.37 3.70 2.89
CA HIS A 105 16.87 4.50 1.79
C HIS A 105 18.21 3.93 1.29
N GLY A 106 18.65 4.38 0.12
CA GLY A 106 19.95 4.06 -0.48
C GLY A 106 21.15 4.47 0.40
N ILE A 107 22.35 4.09 -0.04
CA ILE A 107 23.60 4.32 0.70
C ILE A 107 23.86 5.83 0.80
N ASN A 108 24.12 6.33 2.02
CA ASN A 108 24.33 7.74 2.40
C ASN A 108 23.07 8.61 2.56
N ALA A 109 21.89 8.00 2.59
CA ALA A 109 20.66 8.68 2.96
C ALA A 109 20.53 8.86 4.50
N GLY A 110 19.59 9.70 4.93
CA GLY A 110 19.31 9.99 6.34
C GLY A 110 18.77 8.77 7.13
N ALA A 111 18.28 9.04 8.34
CA ALA A 111 17.68 7.99 9.18
C ALA A 111 16.45 7.37 8.50
N SER A 112 16.28 6.05 8.67
CA SER A 112 15.09 5.35 8.19
C SER A 112 13.83 5.85 8.90
N ILE A 113 12.70 5.80 8.20
CA ILE A 113 11.39 6.18 8.74
C ILE A 113 10.75 4.92 9.33
N GLU A 114 10.40 4.96 10.60
CA GLU A 114 9.78 3.84 11.30
C GLU A 114 8.26 3.88 11.16
N LEU A 115 7.66 2.83 10.62
CA LEU A 115 6.20 2.67 10.57
C LEU A 115 5.70 1.84 11.77
N TYR A 116 6.50 0.85 12.17
CA TYR A 116 6.27 0.03 13.34
C TYR A 116 7.61 -0.43 13.94
N ALA A 117 7.76 -0.26 15.26
CA ALA A 117 9.00 -0.56 15.99
C ALA A 117 9.32 -2.05 16.09
N GLY A 118 8.35 -2.94 15.88
CA GLY A 118 8.51 -4.37 16.12
C GLY A 118 8.45 -4.76 17.61
N GLU A 119 8.71 -6.03 17.89
CA GLU A 119 8.83 -6.57 19.24
C GLU A 119 10.28 -6.52 19.71
N SER A 120 10.60 -5.54 20.56
CA SER A 120 11.97 -5.34 21.06
C SER A 120 12.49 -6.50 21.94
N SER A 121 11.59 -7.34 22.45
CA SER A 121 11.89 -8.37 23.45
C SER A 121 12.22 -9.74 22.85
N ARG A 122 11.90 -10.00 21.57
CA ARG A 122 12.09 -11.32 20.97
C ARG A 122 12.12 -11.29 19.44
N LYS A 123 12.75 -12.32 18.87
CA LYS A 123 12.56 -12.67 17.46
C LYS A 123 11.18 -13.28 17.27
N ILE A 124 10.54 -12.95 16.16
CA ILE A 124 9.20 -13.40 15.81
C ILE A 124 9.34 -14.53 14.80
N THR A 125 8.73 -15.68 15.11
CA THR A 125 8.82 -16.84 14.22
C THR A 125 7.73 -16.71 13.17
N ASN A 126 8.08 -16.74 11.88
CA ASN A 126 7.13 -16.62 10.78
C ASN A 126 6.34 -15.28 10.79
N VAL A 127 7.08 -14.18 10.86
CA VAL A 127 6.55 -12.82 10.71
C VAL A 127 6.43 -12.42 9.24
N SER A 128 5.41 -11.65 8.91
CA SER A 128 5.20 -11.11 7.57
C SER A 128 4.38 -9.82 7.61
N ALA A 129 4.53 -8.98 6.58
CA ALA A 129 3.66 -7.84 6.33
C ALA A 129 2.82 -8.14 5.09
N THR A 130 1.49 -8.18 5.22
CA THR A 130 0.58 -8.56 4.13
C THR A 130 -0.45 -7.47 3.87
N LEU A 131 -0.64 -7.12 2.60
CA LEU A 131 -1.71 -6.23 2.15
C LEU A 131 -2.99 -7.05 1.92
N LEU A 132 -4.03 -6.78 2.71
CA LEU A 132 -5.32 -7.44 2.60
C LEU A 132 -6.20 -6.80 1.52
N ASP A 133 -7.18 -7.55 1.02
CA ASP A 133 -8.21 -7.06 0.08
C ASP A 133 -9.12 -5.97 0.67
N THR A 134 -9.05 -5.75 1.99
CA THR A 134 -9.71 -4.62 2.66
C THR A 134 -8.94 -3.31 2.48
N GLY A 135 -7.71 -3.35 1.98
CA GLY A 135 -6.78 -2.23 1.93
C GLY A 135 -5.97 -2.07 3.23
N ASN A 136 -6.09 -3.01 4.18
CA ASN A 136 -5.30 -2.99 5.41
C ASN A 136 -3.96 -3.69 5.20
N LEU A 137 -2.86 -2.96 5.40
CA LEU A 137 -1.53 -3.55 5.56
C LEU A 137 -1.35 -4.01 7.01
N VAL A 138 -1.12 -5.30 7.21
CA VAL A 138 -0.96 -5.92 8.54
C VAL A 138 0.42 -6.54 8.71
N VAL A 139 1.08 -6.26 9.83
CA VAL A 139 2.24 -7.04 10.29
C VAL A 139 1.70 -8.12 11.22
N LYS A 140 1.98 -9.38 10.90
CA LYS A 140 1.43 -10.53 11.61
C LYS A 140 2.47 -11.61 11.87
N GLU A 141 2.30 -12.28 13.00
CA GLU A 141 3.03 -13.49 13.37
C GLU A 141 2.13 -14.71 13.21
N MET A 142 2.66 -15.77 12.60
CA MET A 142 2.01 -17.08 12.66
C MET A 142 2.63 -17.93 13.77
N SER A 143 1.96 -17.98 14.92
CA SER A 143 2.37 -18.80 16.06
C SER A 143 1.79 -20.20 15.96
N SER A 144 2.60 -21.21 16.30
CA SER A 144 2.14 -22.61 16.36
C SER A 144 1.12 -22.86 17.46
N SER A 145 1.11 -22.07 18.53
CA SER A 145 0.20 -22.24 19.67
C SER A 145 -1.07 -21.40 19.57
N ASN A 146 -0.97 -20.21 18.99
CA ASN A 146 -2.04 -19.19 19.04
C ASN A 146 -2.63 -18.86 17.65
N GLY A 147 -2.11 -19.47 16.59
CA GLY A 147 -2.52 -19.13 15.22
C GLY A 147 -1.95 -17.79 14.77
N GLU A 148 -2.69 -17.10 13.89
CA GLU A 148 -2.32 -15.79 13.37
C GLU A 148 -2.56 -14.71 14.44
N VAL A 149 -1.52 -13.91 14.71
CA VAL A 149 -1.56 -12.77 15.64
C VAL A 149 -1.18 -11.51 14.88
N ILE A 150 -2.07 -10.51 14.87
CA ILE A 150 -1.79 -9.19 14.29
C ILE A 150 -0.98 -8.39 15.32
N LEU A 151 0.19 -7.92 14.91
CA LEU A 151 1.12 -7.14 15.74
C LEU A 151 0.97 -5.64 15.49
N TRP A 152 0.67 -5.27 14.25
CA TRP A 152 0.46 -3.90 13.81
C TRP A 152 -0.43 -3.87 12.58
N GLN A 153 -1.20 -2.81 12.39
CA GLN A 153 -2.02 -2.62 11.19
C GLN A 153 -2.15 -1.15 10.79
N SER A 154 -2.15 -0.89 9.49
CA SER A 154 -2.31 0.46 8.92
C SER A 154 -3.62 1.15 9.33
N PHE A 155 -4.68 0.37 9.55
CA PHE A 155 -6.00 0.90 9.91
C PHE A 155 -6.06 1.57 11.29
N ASP A 156 -5.08 1.31 12.17
CA ASP A 156 -4.96 2.00 13.46
C ASP A 156 -4.28 3.38 13.31
N HIS A 157 -3.75 3.69 12.13
CA HIS A 157 -3.10 4.95 11.78
C HIS A 157 -3.72 5.55 10.50
N PRO A 158 -5.02 5.93 10.52
CA PRO A 158 -5.70 6.46 9.34
C PRO A 158 -5.13 7.83 8.93
N THR A 159 -5.18 8.14 7.64
CA THR A 159 -4.83 9.46 7.10
C THR A 159 -6.09 10.25 6.69
N ASP A 160 -6.27 10.56 5.40
CA ASP A 160 -7.38 11.39 4.91
C ASP A 160 -8.64 10.60 4.57
N THR A 161 -8.50 9.28 4.36
CA THR A 161 -9.58 8.43 3.88
C THR A 161 -9.92 7.38 4.93
N LEU A 162 -11.21 7.22 5.22
CA LEU A 162 -11.69 6.10 6.03
C LEU A 162 -12.18 4.98 5.13
N LEU A 163 -11.51 3.83 5.23
CA LEU A 163 -11.96 2.56 4.68
C LEU A 163 -12.89 1.84 5.67
N PRO A 164 -13.85 1.03 5.19
CA PRO A 164 -14.64 0.15 6.05
C PRO A 164 -13.72 -0.71 6.94
N GLY A 165 -13.90 -0.63 8.26
CA GLY A 165 -13.07 -1.32 9.25
C GLY A 165 -12.02 -0.45 9.95
N MET A 166 -11.76 0.77 9.47
CA MET A 166 -10.98 1.75 10.23
C MET A 166 -11.78 2.28 11.42
N LYS A 167 -11.13 2.44 12.57
CA LYS A 167 -11.74 3.01 13.77
C LYS A 167 -11.22 4.44 13.96
N LEU A 168 -12.12 5.40 14.07
CA LEU A 168 -11.76 6.73 14.59
C LEU A 168 -11.64 6.62 16.12
N ALA A 169 -10.56 7.17 16.68
CA ALA A 169 -10.53 7.45 18.11
C ALA A 169 -11.68 8.43 18.41
N SER A 170 -12.65 8.00 19.22
CA SER A 170 -13.88 8.73 19.48
C SER A 170 -13.61 10.01 20.28
N THR A 171 -13.57 11.15 19.61
CA THR A 171 -13.68 12.46 20.26
C THR A 171 -15.16 12.80 20.38
N ALA A 172 -15.69 12.76 21.60
CA ALA A 172 -17.01 13.27 21.90
C ALA A 172 -17.05 14.78 21.59
N GLY A 173 -17.97 15.18 20.70
CA GLY A 173 -18.36 16.58 20.54
C GLY A 173 -18.24 17.11 19.11
N LEU A 174 -19.40 17.44 18.56
CA LEU A 174 -19.66 18.25 17.36
C LEU A 174 -19.69 17.50 16.01
N GLU A 175 -20.73 16.67 15.88
CA GLU A 175 -21.27 16.31 14.57
C GLU A 175 -22.05 17.51 13.99
N GLU A 176 -21.52 18.11 12.93
CA GLU A 176 -22.34 18.77 11.92
C GLU A 176 -21.87 18.30 10.54
N ASN A 177 -22.74 17.61 9.81
CA ASN A 177 -22.59 17.21 8.40
C ASN A 177 -21.65 16.04 8.04
N GLY A 178 -21.35 15.11 8.96
CA GLY A 178 -20.63 13.86 8.61
C GLY A 178 -19.13 14.03 8.33
N TYR A 179 -18.59 15.19 8.66
CA TYR A 179 -17.15 15.49 8.67
C TYR A 179 -16.68 15.54 10.13
N SER A 180 -15.65 14.77 10.47
CA SER A 180 -14.97 14.92 11.78
C SER A 180 -13.80 15.89 11.63
N LEU A 181 -13.82 16.97 12.40
CA LEU A 181 -12.74 17.95 12.46
C LEU A 181 -11.74 17.53 13.54
N HIS A 182 -10.57 17.04 13.13
CA HIS A 182 -9.46 16.87 14.06
C HIS A 182 -8.76 18.21 14.31
N GLY A 183 -8.17 18.40 15.50
CA GLY A 183 -7.61 19.66 16.02
C GLY A 183 -6.50 20.35 15.21
N SER A 184 -6.21 19.87 14.00
CA SER A 184 -5.31 20.45 13.00
C SER A 184 -6.04 21.00 11.76
N GLY A 185 -7.37 20.97 11.72
CA GLY A 185 -8.17 21.43 10.57
C GLY A 185 -8.22 20.45 9.38
N LEU A 186 -7.82 19.18 9.56
CA LEU A 186 -7.92 18.17 8.50
C LEU A 186 -9.35 17.63 8.35
N LEU A 187 -9.84 17.59 7.11
CA LEU A 187 -11.12 17.01 6.71
C LEU A 187 -10.93 15.54 6.32
N ILE A 188 -11.34 14.61 7.18
CA ILE A 188 -11.35 13.17 6.88
C ILE A 188 -12.59 12.86 6.02
N ARG A 189 -12.42 12.14 4.89
CA ARG A 189 -13.51 11.81 3.96
C ARG A 189 -13.77 10.28 3.90
N PRO A 190 -15.04 9.83 3.92
CA PRO A 190 -15.40 8.45 3.60
C PRO A 190 -15.03 8.09 2.15
N LEU A 191 -14.52 6.86 1.90
CA LEU A 191 -14.16 6.40 0.55
C LEU A 191 -15.34 6.46 -0.44
N GLU A 192 -16.57 6.20 0.01
CA GLU A 192 -17.77 6.24 -0.83
C GLU A 192 -18.00 7.62 -1.49
N LEU A 193 -17.59 8.71 -0.82
CA LEU A 193 -17.66 10.06 -1.37
C LEU A 193 -16.57 10.35 -2.40
N LEU A 194 -15.42 9.67 -2.34
CA LEU A 194 -14.37 9.79 -3.35
C LEU A 194 -14.77 9.06 -4.63
N LEU A 195 -15.37 7.87 -4.50
CA LEU A 195 -15.84 7.09 -5.64
C LEU A 195 -17.06 7.73 -6.33
N SER A 196 -17.94 8.42 -5.59
CA SER A 196 -19.10 9.13 -6.14
C SER A 196 -18.73 10.35 -7.00
N ASN A 197 -17.55 10.95 -6.80
CA ASN A 197 -17.11 12.13 -7.55
C ASN A 197 -16.30 11.77 -8.81
N GLY A 198 -16.09 10.49 -9.08
CA GLY A 198 -15.31 9.98 -10.21
C GLY A 198 -16.08 9.69 -11.50
N ILE A 199 -17.38 10.02 -11.60
CA ILE A 199 -18.13 9.88 -12.86
C ILE A 199 -19.20 10.97 -12.99
N ARG A 200 -18.91 12.04 -13.75
CA ARG A 200 -19.84 12.65 -14.72
C ARG A 200 -19.06 13.47 -15.77
N MET A 201 -18.96 12.86 -16.96
CA MET A 201 -18.59 13.37 -18.31
C MET A 201 -17.28 14.12 -18.47
#